data_AF-A0A1H8LCT4-F1
#
_entry.id   AF-A0A1H8LCT4-F1
#
_cell.length_a   1.000
_cell.length_b   1.000
_cell.length_c   1.000
_cell.angle_alpha   90.00
_cell.angle_beta   90.00
_cell.angle_gamma   90.00
#
_symmetry.space_group_name_H-M   'P 1'
#
loop_
_entity.id
_entity.type
_entity.pdbx_description
1 polymer ?
#
loop_
_entity_poly.entity_id
_entity_poly.type
_entity_poly.pdbx_seq_one_letter_code
_entity_poly.pdbx_strand_id
1 'polypeptide(L)'
;MATNDCNQWAVVRLVTVQRKGEAGKLLFTTVTELAQGRPVPTAMCGVECLRLKENKETLFFRRVILSKNDAINWYQTLGEGETCTPVPTRQEDREKKLDGVPIQVSKMVSDQPWPMLGLPINEDLFSRPNQRAIDPAPFIGSVPGRLHRRFGDRSGLEAFLENEDAQAFVARRMHIDLFDYQEYLGSAVYISPDPVVQQIDNFMVPAKDGRGERIIYRIVPRPGQNVKGLRLTTFDKEARLLTSFETHEVPINGILEVEKGTCMGEYGFVVTHDEHGVLAYQPSSSFLRQMNLDIRVSSGSSRKVRVPSSDSPTAPAIDYQAAMGSELASKSAIGKVSTPGPGVRVAVEARKREKLAEAKHYGQRWFAEGSREEAMYFIQSLLRAARSRVIIADPYLGALQLGQFLYAVHSEVSIALLTTKLAFKPMCKQKNVETKLGLLEAFRHSLEELNKYQKLVPDVRVISASSLHDRFLVVDNDVWFVGNSLNSLGEKASMIVKLPNPSEVIERLESLSTNAPCLNEHIKKTAKTNTERGRSE
;
A
#
# COMPACT_ATOMS: atom_id res chain seq x y z
N MET A 1 -28.83 -38.29 -26.56
CA MET A 1 -27.48 -37.90 -27.05
C MET A 1 -27.60 -36.52 -27.64
N ALA A 2 -27.34 -35.48 -26.84
CA ALA A 2 -27.13 -34.13 -27.34
C ALA A 2 -25.63 -33.89 -27.19
N THR A 3 -24.94 -33.78 -28.32
CA THR A 3 -23.59 -33.25 -28.40
C THR A 3 -23.60 -31.87 -27.76
N ASN A 4 -23.11 -31.78 -26.52
CA ASN A 4 -22.88 -30.52 -25.85
C ASN A 4 -21.81 -29.77 -26.66
N ASP A 5 -22.24 -28.86 -27.53
CA ASP A 5 -21.40 -27.81 -28.07
C ASP A 5 -20.85 -27.04 -26.87
N CYS A 6 -19.61 -27.36 -26.51
CA CYS A 6 -18.89 -26.82 -25.38
C CYS A 6 -18.43 -25.40 -25.75
N ASN A 7 -19.37 -24.50 -26.03
CA ASN A 7 -19.10 -23.08 -26.21
C ASN A 7 -18.66 -22.54 -24.85
N GLN A 8 -17.35 -22.52 -24.62
CA GLN A 8 -16.74 -21.78 -23.53
C GLN A 8 -17.03 -20.30 -23.78
N TRP A 9 -17.72 -19.65 -22.86
CA TRP A 9 -18.06 -18.23 -22.94
C TRP A 9 -17.00 -17.40 -22.23
N ALA A 10 -16.90 -16.12 -22.58
CA ALA A 10 -16.06 -15.14 -21.91
C ALA A 10 -16.85 -13.85 -21.67
N VAL A 11 -16.49 -13.14 -20.61
CA VAL A 11 -17.08 -11.87 -20.20
C VAL A 11 -16.03 -10.79 -20.39
N VAL A 12 -16.34 -9.81 -21.23
CA VAL A 12 -15.54 -8.60 -21.39
C VAL A 12 -16.15 -7.50 -20.56
N ARG A 13 -15.37 -6.93 -19.64
CA ARG A 13 -15.71 -5.67 -18.96
C ARG A 13 -14.83 -4.59 -19.54
N LEU A 14 -15.44 -3.57 -20.13
CA LEU A 14 -14.75 -2.48 -20.79
C LEU A 14 -15.12 -1.17 -20.12
N VAL A 15 -14.10 -0.37 -19.80
CA VAL A 15 -14.26 1.04 -19.44
C VAL A 15 -13.55 1.92 -20.46
N THR A 16 -14.24 2.93 -20.95
CA THR A 16 -13.69 3.97 -21.83
C THR A 16 -13.93 5.35 -21.27
N VAL A 17 -13.01 6.28 -21.55
CA VAL A 17 -13.15 7.73 -21.34
C VAL A 17 -13.43 8.36 -22.69
N GLN A 18 -14.46 9.19 -22.80
CA GLN A 18 -14.75 9.89 -24.04
C GLN A 18 -15.02 11.37 -23.79
N ARG A 19 -14.38 12.23 -24.58
CA ARG A 19 -14.74 13.64 -24.67
C ARG A 19 -15.81 13.83 -25.74
N LYS A 20 -16.73 14.78 -25.52
CA LYS A 20 -17.83 15.05 -26.46
C LYS A 20 -17.29 15.38 -27.87
N GLY A 21 -17.61 14.53 -28.85
CA GLY A 21 -17.22 14.71 -30.25
C GLY A 21 -15.93 13.99 -30.66
N GLU A 22 -15.25 13.33 -29.72
CA GLU A 22 -14.05 12.52 -29.97
C GLU A 22 -14.36 11.02 -29.85
N ALA A 23 -13.50 10.17 -30.40
CA ALA A 23 -13.58 8.73 -30.20
C ALA A 23 -13.31 8.38 -28.72
N GLY A 24 -13.95 7.33 -28.21
CA GLY A 24 -13.70 6.89 -26.84
C GLY A 24 -12.29 6.30 -26.70
N LYS A 25 -11.57 6.64 -25.65
CA LYS A 25 -10.26 6.09 -25.33
C LYS A 25 -10.40 4.95 -24.32
N LEU A 26 -9.64 3.87 -24.49
CA LEU A 26 -9.59 2.78 -23.53
C LEU A 26 -9.04 3.27 -22.18
N LEU A 27 -9.82 3.10 -21.10
CA LEU A 27 -9.33 3.29 -19.74
C LEU A 27 -8.77 1.98 -19.19
N PHE A 28 -9.56 0.90 -19.24
CA PHE A 28 -9.15 -0.42 -18.78
C PHE A 28 -10.14 -1.48 -19.29
N THR A 29 -9.65 -2.70 -19.55
CA THR A 29 -10.52 -3.83 -19.92
C THR A 29 -10.05 -5.16 -19.35
N THR A 30 -11.00 -6.02 -18.99
CA THR A 30 -10.75 -7.41 -18.61
C THR A 30 -11.55 -8.35 -19.50
N VAL A 31 -10.89 -9.38 -20.04
CA VAL A 31 -11.51 -10.49 -20.76
C VAL A 31 -11.41 -11.74 -19.89
N THR A 32 -12.51 -12.16 -19.29
CA THR A 32 -12.54 -13.29 -18.35
C THR A 32 -13.25 -14.49 -18.96
N GLU A 33 -12.54 -15.58 -19.19
CA GLU A 33 -13.18 -16.84 -19.58
C GLU A 33 -14.02 -17.41 -18.43
N LEU A 34 -15.19 -17.97 -18.77
CA LEU A 34 -16.01 -18.67 -17.80
C LEU A 34 -15.49 -20.09 -17.61
N ALA A 35 -15.25 -20.46 -16.35
CA ALA A 35 -14.87 -21.82 -16.00
C ALA A 35 -15.97 -22.82 -16.39
N GLN A 36 -15.58 -24.03 -16.74
CA GLN A 36 -16.50 -25.10 -17.08
C GLN A 36 -17.51 -25.32 -15.93
N GLY A 37 -18.80 -25.37 -16.29
CA GLY A 37 -19.90 -25.51 -15.33
C GLY A 37 -20.40 -24.22 -14.69
N ARG A 38 -19.79 -23.06 -14.96
CA ARG A 38 -20.38 -21.77 -14.54
C ARG A 38 -21.52 -21.35 -15.48
N PRO A 39 -22.65 -20.87 -14.95
CA PRO A 39 -23.71 -20.31 -15.76
C PRO A 39 -23.24 -19.02 -16.44
N VAL A 40 -23.72 -18.79 -17.66
CA VAL A 40 -23.50 -17.54 -18.38
C VAL A 40 -24.24 -16.41 -17.64
N PRO A 41 -23.58 -15.29 -17.30
CA PRO A 41 -24.24 -14.16 -16.68
C PRO A 41 -25.37 -13.60 -17.55
N THR A 42 -26.32 -12.90 -16.94
CA THR A 42 -27.33 -12.15 -17.69
C THR A 42 -26.66 -11.06 -18.55
N ALA A 43 -27.12 -10.90 -19.79
CA ALA A 43 -26.68 -9.81 -20.67
C ALA A 43 -26.98 -8.45 -20.02
N MET A 44 -26.10 -7.48 -20.26
CA MET A 44 -26.27 -6.11 -19.80
C MET A 44 -26.98 -5.31 -20.90
N CYS A 45 -28.05 -4.59 -20.55
CA CYS A 45 -28.70 -3.66 -21.47
C CYS A 45 -28.08 -2.27 -21.36
N GLY A 46 -27.68 -1.68 -22.48
CA GLY A 46 -27.16 -0.33 -22.56
C GLY A 46 -25.72 -0.17 -22.03
N VAL A 47 -25.43 1.02 -21.53
CA VAL A 47 -24.16 1.36 -20.86
C VAL A 47 -24.45 2.09 -19.57
N GLU A 48 -23.58 1.91 -18.58
CA GLU A 48 -23.55 2.79 -17.42
C GLU A 48 -22.53 3.89 -17.67
N CYS A 49 -22.86 5.13 -17.31
CA CYS A 49 -21.97 6.25 -17.54
C CYS A 49 -21.88 7.21 -16.36
N LEU A 50 -20.75 7.88 -16.24
CA LEU A 50 -20.50 8.95 -15.28
C LEU A 50 -19.87 10.14 -16.01
N ARG A 51 -20.44 11.33 -15.84
CA ARG A 51 -19.93 12.55 -16.45
C ARG A 51 -18.99 13.28 -15.49
N LEU A 52 -17.76 13.53 -15.94
CA LEU A 52 -16.78 14.32 -15.22
C LEU A 52 -17.09 15.80 -15.47
N LYS A 53 -17.57 16.50 -14.43
CA LYS A 53 -18.07 17.88 -14.55
C LYS A 53 -16.99 18.87 -14.97
N GLU A 54 -15.76 18.64 -14.52
CA GLU A 54 -14.63 19.57 -14.70
C GLU A 54 -14.05 19.51 -16.13
N ASN A 55 -13.92 18.31 -16.70
CA ASN A 55 -13.19 18.12 -17.97
C ASN A 55 -14.08 17.79 -19.19
N LYS A 56 -15.42 17.86 -19.05
CA LYS A 56 -16.42 17.51 -20.10
C LYS A 56 -16.25 16.10 -20.69
N GLU A 57 -15.56 15.23 -19.97
CA GLU A 57 -15.37 13.82 -20.30
C GLU A 57 -16.46 12.98 -19.67
N THR A 58 -16.75 11.83 -20.28
CA THR A 58 -17.73 10.87 -19.79
C THR A 58 -17.09 9.49 -19.79
N LEU A 59 -17.18 8.82 -18.64
CA LEU A 59 -16.82 7.43 -18.48
C LEU A 59 -17.98 6.56 -18.93
N PHE A 60 -17.67 5.48 -19.65
CA PHE A 60 -18.63 4.48 -20.06
C PHE A 60 -18.17 3.11 -19.59
N PHE A 61 -19.07 2.35 -18.99
CA PHE A 61 -18.87 0.95 -18.63
C PHE A 61 -19.88 0.07 -19.38
N ARG A 62 -19.38 -1.02 -19.96
CA ARG A 62 -20.20 -2.05 -20.59
C ARG A 62 -19.63 -3.43 -20.29
N ARG A 63 -20.52 -4.37 -19.99
CA ARG A 63 -20.22 -5.81 -19.87
C ARG A 63 -20.78 -6.55 -21.07
N VAL A 64 -19.91 -7.17 -21.86
CA VAL A 64 -20.28 -7.91 -23.08
C VAL A 64 -19.95 -9.38 -22.92
N ILE A 65 -20.84 -10.25 -23.42
CA ILE A 65 -20.66 -11.70 -23.39
C ILE A 65 -20.31 -12.16 -24.80
N LEU A 66 -19.19 -12.87 -24.92
CA LEU A 66 -18.70 -13.42 -26.18
C LEU A 66 -18.43 -14.92 -26.04
N SER A 67 -18.38 -15.62 -27.16
CA SER A 67 -17.71 -16.92 -27.22
C SER A 67 -16.22 -16.73 -26.90
N LYS A 68 -15.57 -17.77 -26.38
CA LYS A 68 -14.13 -17.78 -26.11
C LYS A 68 -13.31 -17.34 -27.32
N ASN A 69 -13.64 -17.86 -28.50
CA ASN A 69 -12.92 -17.54 -29.73
C ASN A 69 -13.09 -16.06 -30.11
N ASP A 70 -14.33 -15.54 -30.06
CA ASP A 70 -14.57 -14.13 -30.37
C ASP A 70 -13.90 -13.20 -29.36
N ALA A 71 -13.87 -13.59 -28.08
CA ALA A 71 -13.20 -12.84 -27.03
C ALA A 71 -11.68 -12.80 -27.19
N ILE A 72 -11.07 -13.95 -27.54
CA ILE A 72 -9.63 -14.04 -27.85
C ILE A 72 -9.30 -13.19 -29.07
N ASN A 73 -10.08 -13.31 -30.14
CA ASN A 73 -9.89 -12.53 -31.37
C ASN A 73 -9.97 -11.04 -31.06
N TRP A 74 -10.99 -10.59 -30.32
CA TRP A 74 -11.12 -9.19 -29.92
C TRP A 74 -9.94 -8.73 -29.06
N TYR A 75 -9.53 -9.53 -28.06
CA TYR A 75 -8.38 -9.21 -27.22
C TYR A 75 -7.08 -9.03 -28.01
N GLN A 76 -6.88 -9.85 -29.05
CA GLN A 76 -5.73 -9.75 -29.94
C GLN A 76 -5.77 -8.51 -30.84
N THR A 77 -6.98 -8.05 -31.23
CA THR A 77 -7.14 -6.81 -32.01
C THR A 77 -6.81 -5.53 -31.22
N LEU A 78 -6.78 -5.60 -29.89
CA LEU A 78 -6.31 -4.48 -29.08
C LEU A 78 -4.84 -4.23 -29.44
N GLY A 79 -4.50 -3.02 -29.86
CA GLY A 79 -3.18 -2.67 -30.37
C GLY A 79 -3.08 -1.16 -30.54
N GLU A 80 -1.99 -0.66 -31.08
CA GLU A 80 -1.85 0.79 -31.32
C GLU A 80 -2.83 1.25 -32.41
N GLY A 81 -3.69 2.23 -32.07
CA GLY A 81 -4.57 2.89 -33.02
C GLY A 81 -6.06 2.75 -32.72
N GLU A 82 -6.87 2.77 -33.78
CA GLU A 82 -8.33 2.61 -33.69
C GLU A 82 -8.72 1.13 -33.74
N THR A 83 -9.49 0.71 -32.75
CA THR A 83 -10.15 -0.60 -32.70
C THR A 83 -11.63 -0.40 -32.39
N CYS A 84 -12.41 -1.47 -32.24
CA CYS A 84 -13.84 -1.39 -31.98
C CYS A 84 -14.21 -1.92 -30.58
N THR A 85 -15.30 -1.42 -30.00
CA THR A 85 -15.93 -2.04 -28.84
C THR A 85 -16.33 -3.49 -29.17
N PRO A 86 -16.28 -4.40 -28.18
CA PRO A 86 -16.57 -5.81 -28.42
C PRO A 86 -18.03 -6.00 -28.87
N VAL A 87 -18.26 -6.93 -29.80
CA VAL A 87 -19.59 -7.25 -30.31
C VAL A 87 -20.07 -8.56 -29.68
N PRO A 88 -21.21 -8.59 -28.96
CA PRO A 88 -21.75 -9.82 -28.42
C PRO A 88 -21.92 -10.91 -29.48
N THR A 89 -21.52 -12.15 -29.14
CA THR A 89 -21.64 -13.27 -30.07
C THR A 89 -23.10 -13.55 -30.41
N ARG A 90 -23.98 -13.53 -29.39
CA ARG A 90 -25.42 -13.73 -29.57
C ARG A 90 -26.04 -12.48 -30.19
N GLN A 91 -26.84 -12.66 -31.24
CA GLN A 91 -27.45 -11.54 -31.95
C GLN A 91 -28.47 -10.78 -31.10
N GLU A 92 -29.18 -11.48 -30.22
CA GLU A 92 -30.16 -10.91 -29.28
C GLU A 92 -29.55 -9.93 -28.27
N ASP A 93 -28.25 -10.09 -27.96
CA ASP A 93 -27.53 -9.22 -27.02
C ASP A 93 -26.93 -7.99 -27.71
N ARG A 94 -26.98 -7.89 -29.05
CA ARG A 94 -26.32 -6.83 -29.82
C ARG A 94 -27.11 -5.52 -29.81
N GLU A 95 -26.42 -4.43 -29.54
CA GLU A 95 -26.92 -3.06 -29.63
C GLU A 95 -26.14 -2.25 -30.65
N LYS A 96 -26.77 -1.97 -31.80
CA LYS A 96 -26.15 -1.30 -32.97
C LYS A 96 -25.49 0.05 -32.68
N LYS A 97 -25.89 0.74 -31.60
CA LYS A 97 -25.35 2.06 -31.23
C LYS A 97 -24.13 1.99 -30.31
N LEU A 98 -23.83 0.83 -29.75
CA LEU A 98 -22.87 0.66 -28.63
C LEU A 98 -21.81 -0.40 -28.94
N ASP A 99 -22.16 -1.42 -29.71
CA ASP A 99 -21.25 -2.50 -30.12
C ASP A 99 -20.60 -2.21 -31.47
N GLY A 100 -19.32 -2.57 -31.62
CA GLY A 100 -18.56 -2.30 -32.84
C GLY A 100 -18.24 -0.82 -33.08
N VAL A 101 -18.30 0.01 -32.03
CA VAL A 101 -18.05 1.45 -32.11
C VAL A 101 -16.54 1.71 -32.02
N PRO A 102 -15.96 2.62 -32.82
CA PRO A 102 -14.54 2.95 -32.76
C PRO A 102 -14.10 3.46 -31.38
N ILE A 103 -12.97 2.92 -30.90
CA ILE A 103 -12.26 3.35 -29.71
C ILE A 103 -10.77 3.47 -29.99
N GLN A 104 -10.12 4.42 -29.34
CA GLN A 104 -8.68 4.61 -29.39
C GLN A 104 -7.98 3.79 -28.31
N VAL A 105 -6.95 3.07 -28.72
CA VAL A 105 -6.11 2.26 -27.83
C VAL A 105 -4.66 2.71 -27.99
N SER A 106 -4.02 2.99 -26.86
CA SER A 106 -2.59 3.34 -26.84
C SER A 106 -1.75 2.14 -27.23
N LYS A 107 -0.51 2.38 -27.64
CA LYS A 107 0.42 1.30 -27.92
C LYS A 107 0.55 0.39 -26.70
N MET A 108 0.21 -0.88 -26.88
CA MET A 108 0.25 -1.89 -25.82
C MET A 108 1.49 -2.75 -25.90
N VAL A 109 2.13 -2.99 -24.76
CA VAL A 109 3.24 -3.92 -24.59
C VAL A 109 2.76 -5.10 -23.76
N SER A 110 2.92 -6.31 -24.29
CA SER A 110 2.60 -7.53 -23.55
C SER A 110 3.69 -7.80 -22.51
N ASP A 111 3.27 -8.10 -21.28
CA ASP A 111 4.16 -8.51 -20.19
C ASP A 111 4.81 -9.87 -20.46
N GLN A 112 4.06 -10.76 -21.13
CA GLN A 112 4.52 -12.07 -21.59
C GLN A 112 4.16 -12.25 -23.07
N PRO A 113 4.94 -13.02 -23.86
CA PRO A 113 4.53 -13.42 -25.19
C PRO A 113 3.17 -14.14 -25.21
N TRP A 114 2.24 -13.68 -26.05
CA TRP A 114 0.99 -14.40 -26.27
C TRP A 114 1.26 -15.75 -26.97
N PRO A 115 0.61 -16.87 -26.61
CA PRO A 115 -0.51 -17.04 -25.68
C PRO A 115 -0.11 -17.46 -24.25
N MET A 116 1.12 -17.20 -23.80
CA MET A 116 1.55 -17.63 -22.47
C MET A 116 0.77 -16.88 -21.38
N LEU A 117 0.28 -17.64 -20.40
CA LEU A 117 -0.45 -17.11 -19.25
C LEU A 117 0.38 -17.29 -17.97
N GLY A 118 0.49 -16.25 -17.16
CA GLY A 118 1.16 -16.27 -15.88
C GLY A 118 0.18 -16.51 -14.72
N LEU A 119 0.63 -17.23 -13.69
CA LEU A 119 -0.10 -17.34 -12.43
C LEU A 119 0.26 -16.12 -11.55
N PRO A 120 -0.71 -15.31 -11.10
CA PRO A 120 -0.43 -14.24 -10.16
C PRO A 120 0.06 -14.80 -8.81
N ILE A 121 1.16 -14.24 -8.29
CA ILE A 121 1.74 -14.60 -6.99
C ILE A 121 1.78 -13.37 -6.08
N ASN A 122 1.14 -13.47 -4.92
CA ASN A 122 1.00 -12.37 -3.96
C ASN A 122 2.28 -12.11 -3.15
N GLU A 123 3.14 -13.12 -3.07
CA GLU A 123 4.43 -13.07 -2.38
C GLU A 123 5.42 -13.95 -3.18
N ASP A 124 6.68 -13.53 -3.30
CA ASP A 124 7.70 -14.40 -3.89
C ASP A 124 7.86 -15.69 -3.08
N LEU A 125 8.40 -16.74 -3.72
CA LEU A 125 8.73 -18.05 -3.13
C LEU A 125 9.50 -17.97 -1.80
N PHE A 126 10.23 -16.87 -1.58
CA PHE A 126 11.06 -16.64 -0.40
C PHE A 126 10.78 -15.30 0.31
N SER A 127 9.68 -14.62 -0.06
CA SER A 127 9.31 -13.34 0.55
C SER A 127 8.69 -13.51 1.93
N ARG A 128 8.70 -12.42 2.71
CA ARG A 128 8.38 -12.43 4.13
C ARG A 128 6.87 -12.53 4.34
N PRO A 129 6.36 -13.47 5.15
CA PRO A 129 4.96 -13.43 5.56
C PRO A 129 4.74 -12.18 6.40
N ASN A 130 3.69 -11.40 6.10
CA ASN A 130 3.20 -10.19 6.79
C ASN A 130 3.54 -8.82 6.17
N GLN A 131 4.14 -8.72 4.98
CA GLN A 131 3.93 -7.49 4.20
C GLN A 131 2.48 -7.48 3.70
N ARG A 132 1.82 -6.31 3.65
CA ARG A 132 0.51 -6.21 2.97
C ARG A 132 0.76 -6.68 1.54
N ALA A 133 0.35 -7.90 1.23
CA ALA A 133 0.51 -8.47 -0.09
C ALA A 133 -0.24 -7.56 -1.05
N ILE A 134 0.50 -6.90 -1.94
CA ILE A 134 -0.09 -6.20 -3.08
C ILE A 134 -0.60 -7.32 -3.96
N ASP A 135 -1.93 -7.42 -4.10
CA ASP A 135 -2.53 -8.38 -5.02
C ASP A 135 -2.11 -7.97 -6.44
N PRO A 136 -1.31 -8.78 -7.17
CA PRO A 136 -0.85 -8.42 -8.51
C PRO A 136 -1.97 -8.53 -9.55
N ALA A 137 -3.12 -9.11 -9.19
CA ALA A 137 -4.27 -9.35 -10.06
C ALA A 137 -5.61 -9.08 -9.33
N PRO A 138 -5.84 -7.87 -8.81
CA PRO A 138 -6.97 -7.57 -7.91
C PRO A 138 -8.35 -7.77 -8.57
N PHE A 139 -8.40 -7.78 -9.91
CA PHE A 139 -9.61 -8.01 -10.72
C PHE A 139 -10.01 -9.50 -10.87
N ILE A 140 -9.17 -10.46 -10.46
CA ILE A 140 -9.47 -11.90 -10.64
C ILE A 140 -10.48 -12.41 -9.61
N GLY A 141 -10.60 -11.71 -8.47
CA GLY A 141 -11.43 -12.10 -7.35
C GLY A 141 -10.95 -13.41 -6.70
N SER A 142 -11.89 -14.24 -6.23
CA SER A 142 -11.57 -15.47 -5.51
C SER A 142 -11.36 -16.72 -6.38
N VAL A 143 -11.37 -16.56 -7.71
CA VAL A 143 -11.25 -17.70 -8.62
C VAL A 143 -9.80 -17.81 -9.08
N PRO A 144 -9.10 -18.92 -8.74
CA PRO A 144 -7.75 -19.12 -9.25
C PRO A 144 -7.78 -19.19 -10.78
N GLY A 145 -6.84 -18.47 -11.39
CA GLY A 145 -6.72 -18.38 -12.84
C GLY A 145 -5.37 -17.81 -13.23
N ARG A 146 -5.01 -18.04 -14.49
CA ARG A 146 -3.81 -17.51 -15.11
C ARG A 146 -4.21 -16.35 -16.00
N LEU A 147 -3.32 -15.39 -16.16
CA LEU A 147 -3.62 -14.16 -16.85
C LEU A 147 -2.52 -13.78 -17.84
N HIS A 148 -2.90 -12.95 -18.81
CA HIS A 148 -1.99 -12.27 -19.72
C HIS A 148 -2.29 -10.78 -19.66
N ARG A 149 -1.25 -9.96 -19.54
CA ARG A 149 -1.37 -8.51 -19.37
C ARG A 149 -0.75 -7.79 -20.56
N ARG A 150 -1.43 -6.73 -20.98
CA ARG A 150 -0.97 -5.81 -22.00
C ARG A 150 -1.07 -4.41 -21.42
N PHE A 151 0.08 -3.79 -21.21
CA PHE A 151 0.17 -2.47 -20.59
C PHE A 151 0.18 -1.40 -21.67
N GLY A 152 -0.71 -0.41 -21.52
CA GLY A 152 -0.80 0.75 -22.39
C GLY A 152 -0.16 1.99 -21.78
N ASP A 153 -0.24 3.10 -22.50
CA ASP A 153 0.13 4.42 -21.98
C ASP A 153 -1.03 5.07 -21.20
N ARG A 154 -0.68 5.80 -20.13
CA ARG A 154 -1.59 6.52 -19.25
C ARG A 154 -1.91 7.96 -19.69
N SER A 155 -1.20 8.50 -20.69
CA SER A 155 -1.37 9.89 -21.12
C SER A 155 -2.82 10.22 -21.45
N GLY A 156 -3.35 11.35 -20.99
CA GLY A 156 -4.73 11.77 -21.28
C GLY A 156 -5.79 11.06 -20.44
N LEU A 157 -5.40 10.40 -19.35
CA LEU A 157 -6.30 9.79 -18.35
C LEU A 157 -6.18 10.47 -16.97
N GLU A 158 -5.51 11.61 -16.88
CA GLU A 158 -5.24 12.34 -15.63
C GLU A 158 -6.53 12.82 -14.98
N ALA A 159 -7.52 13.23 -15.79
CA ALA A 159 -8.85 13.64 -15.33
C ALA A 159 -9.57 12.56 -14.50
N PHE A 160 -9.30 11.28 -14.74
CA PHE A 160 -9.82 10.18 -13.94
C PHE A 160 -9.13 10.12 -12.57
N LEU A 161 -7.80 10.32 -12.53
CA LEU A 161 -7.02 10.27 -11.29
C LEU A 161 -7.33 11.43 -10.33
N GLU A 162 -7.84 12.54 -10.83
CA GLU A 162 -8.21 13.70 -10.02
C GLU A 162 -9.63 13.62 -9.44
N ASN A 163 -10.45 12.64 -9.84
CA ASN A 163 -11.88 12.59 -9.51
C ASN A 163 -12.27 11.34 -8.69
N GLU A 164 -12.55 11.50 -7.41
CA GLU A 164 -12.91 10.40 -6.49
C GLU A 164 -14.20 9.66 -6.90
N ASP A 165 -15.21 10.36 -7.44
CA ASP A 165 -16.45 9.73 -7.91
C ASP A 165 -16.19 8.81 -9.11
N ALA A 166 -15.26 9.22 -9.99
CA ALA A 166 -14.82 8.45 -11.15
C ALA A 166 -14.08 7.18 -10.72
N GLN A 167 -13.16 7.31 -9.76
CA GLN A 167 -12.42 6.19 -9.17
C GLN A 167 -13.41 5.18 -8.55
N ALA A 168 -14.34 5.65 -7.71
CA ALA A 168 -15.36 4.81 -7.09
C ALA A 168 -16.30 4.15 -8.12
N PHE A 169 -16.64 4.86 -9.21
CA PHE A 169 -17.45 4.32 -10.29
C PHE A 169 -16.77 3.13 -10.98
N VAL A 170 -15.48 3.25 -11.29
CA VAL A 170 -14.69 2.19 -11.93
C VAL A 170 -14.44 1.04 -10.97
N ALA A 171 -14.03 1.33 -9.73
CA ALA A 171 -13.71 0.31 -8.73
C ALA A 171 -14.85 -0.66 -8.46
N ARG A 172 -16.09 -0.15 -8.36
CA ARG A 172 -17.27 -1.00 -8.13
C ARG A 172 -17.58 -1.94 -9.30
N ARG A 173 -17.23 -1.56 -10.53
CA ARG A 173 -17.63 -2.26 -11.78
C ARG A 173 -16.54 -3.19 -12.31
N MET A 174 -15.29 -2.76 -12.20
CA MET A 174 -14.11 -3.51 -12.61
C MET A 174 -13.51 -4.36 -11.49
N HIS A 175 -13.95 -4.15 -10.24
CA HIS A 175 -13.42 -4.83 -9.06
C HIS A 175 -11.91 -4.57 -8.84
N ILE A 176 -11.42 -3.40 -9.25
CA ILE A 176 -10.04 -2.93 -9.05
C ILE A 176 -10.07 -1.42 -8.82
N ASP A 177 -9.31 -0.95 -7.84
CA ASP A 177 -9.04 0.48 -7.68
C ASP A 177 -7.86 0.90 -8.57
N LEU A 178 -8.14 1.52 -9.72
CA LEU A 178 -7.10 1.97 -10.63
C LEU A 178 -6.30 3.17 -10.10
N PHE A 179 -6.70 3.79 -8.99
CA PHE A 179 -5.90 4.80 -8.31
C PHE A 179 -4.72 4.16 -7.57
N ASP A 180 -4.95 3.03 -6.90
CA ASP A 180 -3.90 2.24 -6.24
C ASP A 180 -3.06 1.46 -7.26
N TYR A 181 -3.65 1.10 -8.41
CA TYR A 181 -3.09 0.26 -9.46
C TYR A 181 -2.95 1.01 -10.80
N GLN A 182 -2.27 2.16 -10.78
CA GLN A 182 -2.18 3.08 -11.92
C GLN A 182 -1.48 2.49 -13.14
N GLU A 183 -0.65 1.45 -12.96
CA GLU A 183 0.00 0.73 -14.06
C GLU A 183 -1.00 0.06 -15.01
N TYR A 184 -2.24 -0.19 -14.56
CA TYR A 184 -3.30 -0.77 -15.39
C TYR A 184 -4.12 0.27 -16.17
N LEU A 185 -3.84 1.56 -16.03
CA LEU A 185 -4.45 2.58 -16.89
C LEU A 185 -4.04 2.37 -18.36
N GLY A 186 -5.01 2.46 -19.27
CA GLY A 186 -4.84 2.18 -20.70
C GLY A 186 -4.61 0.69 -21.02
N SER A 187 -4.76 -0.21 -20.05
CA SER A 187 -4.30 -1.60 -20.18
C SER A 187 -5.43 -2.59 -20.45
N ALA A 188 -5.06 -3.79 -20.90
CA ALA A 188 -5.98 -4.88 -21.19
C ALA A 188 -5.47 -6.20 -20.59
N VAL A 189 -6.35 -6.89 -19.85
CA VAL A 189 -6.03 -8.17 -19.21
C VAL A 189 -6.92 -9.27 -19.74
N TYR A 190 -6.31 -10.40 -20.07
CA TYR A 190 -7.01 -11.64 -20.37
C TYR A 190 -6.83 -12.61 -19.21
N ILE A 191 -7.92 -13.27 -18.78
CA ILE A 191 -7.99 -14.14 -17.60
C ILE A 191 -8.58 -15.47 -18.03
N SER A 192 -7.81 -16.54 -17.88
CA SER A 192 -8.26 -17.92 -18.07
C SER A 192 -8.30 -18.63 -16.72
N PRO A 193 -9.47 -19.16 -16.30
CA PRO A 193 -9.59 -19.91 -15.07
C PRO A 193 -8.74 -21.18 -15.13
N ASP A 194 -8.42 -21.74 -13.96
CA ASP A 194 -7.78 -23.06 -13.91
C ASP A 194 -8.63 -24.09 -14.70
N PRO A 195 -8.05 -24.81 -15.68
CA PRO A 195 -8.81 -25.77 -16.49
C PRO A 195 -9.17 -27.05 -15.74
N VAL A 196 -8.41 -27.44 -14.72
CA VAL A 196 -8.49 -28.76 -14.07
C VAL A 196 -8.93 -28.65 -12.63
N VAL A 197 -8.34 -27.75 -11.84
CA VAL A 197 -8.53 -27.67 -10.39
C VAL A 197 -9.61 -26.65 -10.05
N GLN A 198 -10.58 -27.07 -9.22
CA GLN A 198 -11.61 -26.18 -8.68
C GLN A 198 -11.16 -25.56 -7.36
N GLN A 199 -10.56 -26.36 -6.49
CA GLN A 199 -10.22 -25.99 -5.12
C GLN A 199 -9.07 -26.85 -4.60
N ILE A 200 -8.22 -26.25 -3.78
CA ILE A 200 -7.16 -26.95 -3.04
C ILE A 200 -7.33 -26.60 -1.57
N ASP A 201 -7.58 -27.61 -0.75
CA ASP A 201 -7.59 -27.46 0.71
C ASP A 201 -6.30 -28.04 1.28
N ASN A 202 -5.71 -27.37 2.26
CA ASN A 202 -4.67 -27.94 3.10
C ASN A 202 -5.01 -27.78 4.59
N PHE A 203 -4.72 -28.81 5.37
CA PHE A 203 -4.92 -28.73 6.81
C PHE A 203 -3.96 -29.65 7.54
N MET A 204 -3.51 -29.19 8.70
CA MET A 204 -2.66 -29.95 9.59
C MET A 204 -3.52 -30.96 10.37
N VAL A 205 -3.09 -32.22 10.37
CA VAL A 205 -3.61 -33.27 11.24
C VAL A 205 -2.64 -33.44 12.42
N PRO A 206 -3.12 -33.31 13.67
CA PRO A 206 -2.27 -33.47 14.84
C PRO A 206 -1.76 -34.91 14.97
N ALA A 207 -0.66 -35.07 15.69
CA ALA A 207 -0.09 -36.38 15.99
C ALA A 207 -1.14 -37.26 16.70
N LYS A 208 -1.37 -38.46 16.16
CA LYS A 208 -2.35 -39.42 16.66
C LYS A 208 -1.91 -40.83 16.31
N ASP A 209 -2.20 -41.79 17.20
CA ASP A 209 -2.00 -43.22 16.96
C ASP A 209 -0.54 -43.58 16.60
N GLY A 210 0.44 -42.91 17.24
CA GLY A 210 1.88 -43.16 17.03
C GLY A 210 2.46 -42.53 15.75
N ARG A 211 1.64 -41.90 14.92
CA ARG A 211 2.07 -41.13 13.75
C ARG A 211 2.25 -39.66 14.14
N GLY A 212 3.31 -39.03 13.61
CA GLY A 212 3.59 -37.61 13.82
C GLY A 212 2.50 -36.69 13.25
N GLU A 213 2.72 -35.39 13.36
CA GLU A 213 1.90 -34.40 12.67
C GLU A 213 2.08 -34.52 11.15
N ARG A 214 1.00 -34.25 10.42
CA ARG A 214 0.91 -34.44 8.97
C ARG A 214 0.15 -33.29 8.33
N ILE A 215 0.34 -33.11 7.04
CA ILE A 215 -0.46 -32.17 6.25
C ILE A 215 -1.23 -32.97 5.22
N ILE A 216 -2.55 -32.80 5.21
CA ILE A 216 -3.41 -33.33 4.17
C ILE A 216 -3.62 -32.25 3.13
N TYR A 217 -3.38 -32.59 1.86
CA TYR A 217 -3.72 -31.78 0.70
C TYR A 217 -4.87 -32.46 -0.04
N ARG A 218 -5.98 -31.75 -0.18
CA ARG A 218 -7.15 -32.21 -0.93
C ARG A 218 -7.33 -31.34 -2.16
N ILE A 219 -7.16 -31.95 -3.33
CA ILE A 219 -7.31 -31.32 -4.64
C ILE A 219 -8.64 -31.76 -5.23
N VAL A 220 -9.55 -30.80 -5.43
CA VAL A 220 -10.88 -31.05 -6.00
C VAL A 220 -10.85 -30.66 -7.48
N PRO A 221 -10.99 -31.61 -8.42
CA PRO A 221 -11.06 -31.29 -9.84
C PRO A 221 -12.40 -30.65 -10.20
N ARG A 222 -12.43 -29.89 -11.30
CA ARG A 222 -13.67 -29.32 -11.86
C ARG A 222 -14.60 -30.41 -12.40
N PRO A 223 -15.91 -30.13 -12.53
CA PRO A 223 -16.87 -31.06 -13.13
C PRO A 223 -16.42 -31.54 -14.52
N GLY A 224 -16.28 -32.87 -14.68
CA GLY A 224 -15.84 -33.50 -15.92
C GLY A 224 -14.33 -33.59 -16.10
N GLN A 225 -13.53 -33.07 -15.17
CA GLN A 225 -12.07 -33.16 -15.15
C GLN A 225 -11.59 -34.22 -14.16
N ASN A 226 -10.32 -34.61 -14.25
CA ASN A 226 -9.67 -35.53 -13.32
C ASN A 226 -8.27 -35.03 -12.94
N VAL A 227 -7.64 -35.69 -11.96
CA VAL A 227 -6.34 -35.28 -11.40
C VAL A 227 -5.13 -35.89 -12.12
N LYS A 228 -5.33 -36.58 -13.26
CA LYS A 228 -4.25 -37.20 -14.01
C LYS A 228 -3.25 -36.15 -14.50
N GLY A 229 -1.96 -36.41 -14.35
CA GLY A 229 -0.89 -35.49 -14.75
C GLY A 229 -0.66 -34.35 -13.76
N LEU A 230 -1.40 -34.29 -12.63
CA LEU A 230 -1.12 -33.34 -11.56
C LEU A 230 0.02 -33.83 -10.67
N ARG A 231 0.94 -32.91 -10.36
CA ARG A 231 2.00 -33.08 -9.36
C ARG A 231 1.92 -31.98 -8.32
N LEU A 232 2.04 -32.36 -7.05
CA LEU A 232 2.14 -31.46 -5.91
C LEU A 232 3.60 -31.41 -5.45
N THR A 233 4.24 -30.24 -5.57
CA THR A 233 5.54 -29.99 -4.95
C THR A 233 5.33 -29.26 -3.64
N THR A 234 5.67 -29.90 -2.52
CA THR A 234 5.63 -29.30 -1.18
C THR A 234 7.00 -28.80 -0.78
N PHE A 235 7.05 -27.69 -0.05
CA PHE A 235 8.30 -27.17 0.49
C PHE A 235 8.10 -26.62 1.90
N ASP A 236 9.07 -26.92 2.75
CA ASP A 236 9.00 -26.65 4.17
C ASP A 236 10.12 -25.70 4.58
N LYS A 237 9.79 -24.71 5.41
CA LYS A 237 10.78 -23.82 6.02
C LYS A 237 10.71 -23.92 7.53
N GLU A 238 11.82 -24.28 8.16
CA GLU A 238 11.91 -24.26 9.62
C GLU A 238 13.18 -23.52 10.04
N ALA A 239 13.04 -22.55 10.95
CA ALA A 239 14.16 -21.73 11.43
C ALA A 239 15.02 -21.12 10.30
N ARG A 240 14.39 -20.74 9.17
CA ARG A 240 15.03 -20.23 7.93
C ARG A 240 15.86 -21.25 7.14
N LEU A 241 15.69 -22.53 7.40
CA LEU A 241 16.22 -23.61 6.56
C LEU A 241 15.09 -24.13 5.68
N LEU A 242 15.38 -24.36 4.39
CA LEU A 242 14.52 -25.17 3.54
C LEU A 242 14.75 -26.64 3.95
N THR A 243 13.81 -27.22 4.68
CA THR A 243 13.98 -28.55 5.30
C THR A 243 13.46 -29.69 4.43
N SER A 244 12.52 -29.40 3.52
CA SER A 244 12.01 -30.36 2.54
C SER A 244 11.62 -29.64 1.25
N PHE A 245 11.80 -30.33 0.12
CA PHE A 245 11.34 -29.93 -1.21
C PHE A 245 11.03 -31.20 -2.00
N GLU A 246 9.79 -31.66 -1.91
CA GLU A 246 9.36 -32.97 -2.40
C GLU A 246 8.23 -32.85 -3.40
N THR A 247 8.30 -33.63 -4.49
CA THR A 247 7.25 -33.69 -5.50
C THR A 247 6.53 -35.02 -5.43
N HIS A 248 5.20 -34.97 -5.33
CA HIS A 248 4.32 -36.11 -5.24
C HIS A 248 3.36 -36.13 -6.42
N GLU A 249 3.09 -37.32 -6.96
CA GLU A 249 1.99 -37.50 -7.92
C GLU A 249 0.66 -37.46 -7.18
N VAL A 250 -0.33 -36.76 -7.73
CA VAL A 250 -1.65 -36.66 -7.12
C VAL A 250 -2.44 -37.96 -7.37
N PRO A 251 -2.86 -38.69 -6.32
CA PRO A 251 -3.61 -39.93 -6.48
C PRO A 251 -5.01 -39.66 -7.03
N ILE A 252 -5.65 -40.68 -7.60
CA ILE A 252 -6.95 -40.57 -8.29
C ILE A 252 -8.06 -39.96 -7.40
N ASN A 253 -8.00 -40.19 -6.09
CA ASN A 253 -8.95 -39.63 -5.12
C ASN A 253 -8.69 -38.14 -4.77
N GLY A 254 -7.60 -37.55 -5.27
CA GLY A 254 -7.20 -36.17 -5.05
C GLY A 254 -6.68 -35.86 -3.65
N ILE A 255 -6.36 -36.88 -2.83
CA ILE A 255 -5.96 -36.69 -1.41
C ILE A 255 -4.52 -37.17 -1.21
N LEU A 256 -3.65 -36.25 -0.80
CA LEU A 256 -2.27 -36.54 -0.41
C LEU A 256 -2.08 -36.33 1.10
N GLU A 257 -1.45 -37.29 1.75
CA GLU A 257 -1.02 -37.21 3.14
C GLU A 257 0.51 -37.14 3.18
N VAL A 258 1.05 -36.00 3.63
CA VAL A 258 2.50 -35.80 3.74
C VAL A 258 2.89 -35.80 5.21
N GLU A 259 3.76 -36.74 5.58
CA GLU A 259 4.28 -36.85 6.95
C GLU A 259 5.34 -35.78 7.21
N LYS A 260 5.17 -35.00 8.28
CA LYS A 260 6.08 -33.91 8.66
C LYS A 260 6.75 -34.14 10.02
N GLY A 261 6.27 -35.09 10.81
CA GLY A 261 6.72 -35.33 12.18
C GLY A 261 6.20 -34.26 13.13
N THR A 262 6.70 -33.02 13.01
CA THR A 262 6.23 -31.85 13.74
C THR A 262 6.02 -30.67 12.80
N CYS A 263 4.79 -30.19 12.70
CA CYS A 263 4.39 -29.08 11.83
C CYS A 263 4.70 -27.70 12.46
N MET A 264 5.93 -27.47 12.94
CA MET A 264 6.30 -26.24 13.67
C MET A 264 6.87 -25.09 12.80
N GLY A 265 7.33 -25.41 11.59
CA GLY A 265 7.75 -24.44 10.58
C GLY A 265 6.62 -23.78 9.78
N GLU A 266 6.97 -23.37 8.57
CA GLU A 266 6.10 -22.84 7.53
C GLU A 266 6.03 -23.82 6.36
N TYR A 267 4.85 -23.96 5.76
CA TYR A 267 4.57 -24.96 4.72
C TYR A 267 3.95 -24.29 3.52
N GLY A 268 4.52 -24.54 2.34
CA GLY A 268 4.03 -24.04 1.07
C GLY A 268 3.90 -25.17 0.06
N PHE A 269 3.27 -24.87 -1.08
CA PHE A 269 3.15 -25.83 -2.16
C PHE A 269 3.03 -25.17 -3.54
N VAL A 270 3.36 -25.95 -4.56
CA VAL A 270 3.09 -25.65 -5.98
C VAL A 270 2.34 -26.84 -6.56
N VAL A 271 1.23 -26.60 -7.26
CA VAL A 271 0.55 -27.62 -8.09
C VAL A 271 0.90 -27.37 -9.55
N THR A 272 1.38 -28.42 -10.22
CA THR A 272 1.73 -28.41 -11.64
C THR A 272 0.95 -29.48 -12.39
N HIS A 273 0.75 -29.27 -13.69
CA HIS A 273 0.14 -30.21 -14.62
C HIS A 273 1.04 -30.36 -15.84
N ASP A 274 1.18 -31.59 -16.36
CA ASP A 274 2.06 -31.90 -17.49
C ASP A 274 1.80 -31.02 -18.73
N GLU A 275 0.53 -30.72 -19.04
CA GLU A 275 0.16 -29.91 -20.21
C GLU A 275 -0.06 -28.42 -19.91
N HIS A 276 -0.38 -28.06 -18.67
CA HIS A 276 -0.84 -26.72 -18.32
C HIS A 276 0.18 -25.92 -17.50
N GLY A 277 1.29 -26.54 -17.11
CA GLY A 277 2.32 -25.91 -16.29
C GLY A 277 1.83 -25.69 -14.86
N VAL A 278 2.18 -24.55 -14.27
CA VAL A 278 1.81 -24.22 -12.89
C VAL A 278 0.34 -23.81 -12.82
N LEU A 279 -0.42 -24.47 -11.96
CA LEU A 279 -1.85 -24.26 -11.76
C LEU A 279 -2.16 -23.51 -10.46
N ALA A 280 -1.40 -23.79 -9.40
CA ALA A 280 -1.57 -23.11 -8.12
C ALA A 280 -0.24 -22.98 -7.38
N TYR A 281 -0.17 -21.95 -6.54
CA TYR A 281 0.95 -21.68 -5.67
C TYR A 281 0.43 -21.14 -4.33
N GLN A 282 0.97 -21.66 -3.24
CA GLN A 282 0.78 -21.09 -1.92
C GLN A 282 2.15 -20.84 -1.27
N PRO A 283 2.45 -19.60 -0.82
CA PRO A 283 3.68 -19.32 -0.09
C PRO A 283 3.73 -20.12 1.22
N SER A 284 4.94 -20.25 1.76
CA SER A 284 5.14 -20.93 3.04
C SER A 284 4.47 -20.13 4.17
N SER A 285 3.56 -20.77 4.90
CA SER A 285 2.92 -20.17 6.07
C SER A 285 2.79 -21.18 7.20
N SER A 286 2.76 -20.69 8.44
CA SER A 286 2.55 -21.53 9.62
C SER A 286 1.07 -21.83 9.85
N PHE A 287 0.76 -23.03 10.34
CA PHE A 287 -0.59 -23.37 10.76
C PHE A 287 -0.96 -22.71 12.10
N LEU A 288 -2.19 -22.22 12.20
CA LEU A 288 -2.78 -21.73 13.44
C LEU A 288 -3.00 -22.90 14.41
N ARG A 289 -2.37 -22.86 15.58
CA ARG A 289 -2.44 -23.96 16.58
C ARG A 289 -3.43 -23.73 17.72
N GLN A 290 -3.59 -22.48 18.14
CA GLN A 290 -4.49 -22.10 19.21
C GLN A 290 -5.13 -20.74 18.92
N MET A 291 -6.42 -20.64 19.23
CA MET A 291 -7.16 -19.39 19.31
C MET A 291 -7.66 -19.20 20.73
N ASN A 292 -7.42 -18.02 21.30
CA ASN A 292 -8.01 -17.62 22.57
C ASN A 292 -9.11 -16.60 22.26
N LEU A 293 -10.36 -16.96 22.56
CA LEU A 293 -11.51 -16.10 22.41
C LEU A 293 -11.92 -15.58 23.79
N ASP A 294 -11.76 -14.27 23.97
CA ASP A 294 -12.25 -13.54 25.14
C ASP A 294 -13.50 -12.76 24.72
N ILE A 295 -14.68 -13.27 25.07
CA ILE A 295 -15.94 -12.54 24.86
C ILE A 295 -16.16 -11.65 26.07
N ARG A 296 -16.25 -10.35 25.82
CA ARG A 296 -16.64 -9.38 26.85
C ARG A 296 -18.00 -8.81 26.50
N VAL A 297 -18.93 -8.85 27.45
CA VAL A 297 -20.26 -8.27 27.29
C VAL A 297 -20.22 -6.87 27.86
N SER A 298 -20.60 -5.89 27.06
CA SER A 298 -20.81 -4.52 27.54
C SER A 298 -22.06 -4.51 28.42
N SER A 299 -21.96 -3.88 29.58
CA SER A 299 -23.15 -3.56 30.37
C SER A 299 -24.10 -2.69 29.52
N GLY A 300 -25.38 -3.05 29.46
CA GLY A 300 -26.39 -2.47 28.54
C GLY A 300 -26.69 -0.97 28.69
N SER A 301 -25.98 -0.26 29.57
CA SER A 301 -26.03 1.19 29.69
C SER A 301 -24.95 1.83 28.81
N SER A 302 -25.31 2.41 27.67
CA SER A 302 -24.38 3.25 26.90
C SER A 302 -24.36 4.66 27.49
N ARG A 303 -23.20 5.09 28.01
CA ARG A 303 -23.01 6.48 28.42
C ARG A 303 -22.58 7.29 27.20
N LYS A 304 -23.44 8.21 26.76
CA LYS A 304 -23.04 9.25 25.79
C LYS A 304 -22.25 10.31 26.52
N VAL A 305 -21.03 10.55 26.06
CA VAL A 305 -20.16 11.60 26.56
C VAL A 305 -20.19 12.74 25.55
N ARG A 306 -20.58 13.91 26.03
CA ARG A 306 -20.51 15.17 25.29
C ARG A 306 -19.28 15.92 25.77
N VAL A 307 -18.32 16.16 24.89
CA VAL A 307 -17.11 16.94 25.19
C VAL A 307 -16.94 18.03 24.14
N PRO A 308 -16.45 19.22 24.51
CA PRO A 308 -15.99 20.21 23.53
C PRO A 308 -14.95 19.58 22.58
N SER A 309 -14.98 19.91 21.29
CA SER A 309 -14.04 19.38 20.29
C SER A 309 -12.59 19.81 20.51
N SER A 310 -12.38 20.85 21.31
CA SER A 310 -11.08 21.35 21.72
C SER A 310 -11.22 22.10 23.05
N ASP A 311 -10.11 22.47 23.66
CA ASP A 311 -10.08 23.25 24.90
C ASP A 311 -10.56 24.70 24.74
N SER A 312 -10.98 25.12 23.53
CA SER A 312 -11.55 26.44 23.31
C SER A 312 -12.92 26.58 24.00
N PRO A 313 -13.21 27.70 24.70
CA PRO A 313 -14.50 27.94 25.33
C PRO A 313 -15.71 27.92 24.36
N THR A 314 -15.45 28.11 23.06
CA THR A 314 -16.45 28.14 21.98
C THR A 314 -16.45 26.89 21.12
N ALA A 315 -15.68 25.86 21.49
CA ALA A 315 -15.56 24.65 20.68
C ALA A 315 -16.92 23.91 20.58
N PRO A 316 -17.34 23.50 19.36
CA PRO A 316 -18.55 22.71 19.20
C PRO A 316 -18.40 21.39 19.96
N ALA A 317 -19.47 20.96 20.64
CA ALA A 317 -19.43 19.72 21.38
C ALA A 317 -19.54 18.52 20.43
N ILE A 318 -18.73 17.49 20.69
CA ILE A 318 -18.76 16.20 20.04
C ILE A 318 -19.39 15.21 21.02
N ASP A 319 -20.39 14.47 20.54
CA ASP A 319 -21.00 13.37 21.26
C ASP A 319 -20.34 12.06 20.81
N TYR A 320 -19.77 11.31 21.74
CA TYR A 320 -19.29 9.96 21.48
C TYR A 320 -19.81 8.98 22.52
N GLN A 321 -19.91 7.71 22.16
CA GLN A 321 -20.26 6.67 23.13
C GLN A 321 -19.00 6.30 23.92
N ALA A 322 -19.04 6.45 25.24
CA ALA A 322 -17.94 6.00 26.08
C ALA A 322 -17.80 4.48 26.00
N ALA A 323 -16.55 4.00 25.93
CA ALA A 323 -16.25 2.60 26.15
C ALA A 323 -16.65 2.25 27.60
N MET A 324 -17.70 1.45 27.75
CA MET A 324 -18.13 0.97 29.05
C MET A 324 -17.23 -0.16 29.53
N GLY A 325 -17.12 -0.32 30.84
CA GLY A 325 -16.55 -1.53 31.43
C GLY A 325 -17.24 -2.74 30.83
N SER A 326 -16.43 -3.62 30.23
CA SER A 326 -16.91 -4.88 29.68
C SER A 326 -16.48 -5.97 30.65
N GLU A 327 -17.45 -6.73 31.15
CA GLU A 327 -17.16 -7.89 31.97
C GLU A 327 -16.80 -9.05 31.05
N LEU A 328 -15.77 -9.80 31.42
CA LEU A 328 -15.38 -11.00 30.69
C LEU A 328 -16.48 -12.04 30.88
N ALA A 329 -17.34 -12.20 29.88
CA ALA A 329 -18.46 -13.12 29.92
C ALA A 329 -18.01 -14.56 29.71
N SER A 330 -17.00 -14.77 28.86
CA SER A 330 -16.40 -16.09 28.68
C SER A 330 -14.99 -15.99 28.13
N LYS A 331 -14.15 -16.94 28.55
CA LYS A 331 -12.85 -17.22 27.96
C LYS A 331 -12.86 -18.65 27.43
N SER A 332 -12.60 -18.81 26.14
CA SER A 332 -12.47 -20.12 25.52
C SER A 332 -11.12 -20.21 24.82
N ALA A 333 -10.40 -21.30 25.07
CA ALA A 333 -9.19 -21.64 24.33
C ALA A 333 -9.51 -22.82 23.42
N ILE A 334 -9.38 -22.61 22.12
CA ILE A 334 -9.53 -23.66 21.10
C ILE A 334 -8.13 -24.06 20.66
N GLY A 335 -7.78 -25.33 20.84
CA GLY A 335 -6.45 -25.88 20.55
C GLY A 335 -5.65 -26.22 21.81
N LYS A 336 -4.61 -27.06 21.66
CA LYS A 336 -3.70 -27.46 22.75
C LYS A 336 -2.28 -27.02 22.39
N VAL A 337 -1.62 -26.31 23.30
CA VAL A 337 -0.18 -26.03 23.19
C VAL A 337 0.55 -27.26 23.68
N SER A 338 1.30 -27.92 22.80
CA SER A 338 2.29 -28.90 23.25
C SER A 338 3.38 -28.16 24.03
N THR A 339 3.89 -28.75 25.11
CA THR A 339 4.97 -28.17 25.92
C THR A 339 6.09 -27.64 25.03
N PRO A 340 6.54 -26.39 25.19
CA PRO A 340 7.44 -25.76 24.23
C PRO A 340 8.79 -26.47 24.21
N GLY A 341 8.99 -27.31 23.19
CA GLY A 341 10.28 -27.93 22.91
C GLY A 341 11.30 -26.91 22.38
N PRO A 342 12.57 -27.30 22.21
CA PRO A 342 13.64 -26.43 21.70
C PRO A 342 13.27 -25.68 20.40
N GLY A 343 12.52 -26.30 19.48
CA GLY A 343 12.07 -25.67 18.23
C GLY A 343 11.18 -24.45 18.43
N VAL A 344 10.29 -24.46 19.43
CA VAL A 344 9.42 -23.30 19.75
C VAL A 344 10.28 -22.12 20.19
N ARG A 345 11.29 -22.35 21.05
CA ARG A 345 12.22 -21.30 21.49
C ARG A 345 12.99 -20.70 20.31
N VAL A 346 13.50 -21.54 19.41
CA VAL A 346 14.23 -21.08 18.21
C VAL A 346 13.32 -20.24 17.30
N ALA A 347 12.08 -20.67 17.07
CA ALA A 347 11.10 -19.93 16.27
C ALA A 347 10.75 -18.56 16.89
N VAL A 348 10.54 -18.50 18.21
CA VAL A 348 10.26 -17.24 18.92
C VAL A 348 11.43 -16.26 18.80
N GLU A 349 12.66 -16.72 19.01
CA GLU A 349 13.85 -15.87 18.89
C GLU A 349 14.13 -15.46 17.43
N ALA A 350 13.84 -16.32 16.45
CA ALA A 350 13.91 -15.96 15.03
C ALA A 350 12.94 -14.82 14.70
N ARG A 351 11.69 -14.91 15.16
CA ARG A 351 10.67 -13.86 14.97
C ARG A 351 11.04 -12.57 15.69
N LYS A 352 11.67 -12.65 16.86
CA LYS A 352 12.21 -11.48 17.57
C LYS A 352 13.31 -10.79 16.76
N ARG A 353 14.24 -11.55 16.18
CA ARG A 353 15.29 -11.01 15.29
C ARG A 353 14.68 -10.33 14.05
N GLU A 354 13.59 -10.85 13.51
CA GLU A 354 12.86 -10.23 12.38
C GLU A 354 12.27 -8.88 12.74
N LYS A 355 11.55 -8.80 13.84
CA LYS A 355 11.02 -7.52 14.34
C LYS A 355 12.13 -6.50 14.57
N LEU A 356 13.28 -6.93 15.10
CA LEU A 356 14.44 -6.06 15.27
C LEU A 356 15.06 -5.63 13.93
N ALA A 357 15.10 -6.51 12.93
CA ALA A 357 15.57 -6.17 11.59
C ALA A 357 14.62 -5.19 10.88
N GLU A 358 13.31 -5.35 11.04
CA GLU A 358 12.29 -4.41 10.53
C GLU A 358 12.37 -3.06 11.23
N ALA A 359 12.50 -3.06 12.57
CA ALA A 359 12.72 -1.83 13.33
C ALA A 359 13.97 -1.09 12.83
N LYS A 360 15.06 -1.81 12.54
CA LYS A 360 16.26 -1.21 11.92
C LYS A 360 16.00 -0.71 10.50
N HIS A 361 15.24 -1.44 9.69
CA HIS A 361 14.89 -1.03 8.32
C HIS A 361 14.09 0.27 8.31
N TYR A 362 13.12 0.42 9.21
CA TYR A 362 12.37 1.66 9.43
C TYR A 362 13.12 2.67 10.32
N GLY A 363 14.40 2.43 10.61
CA GLY A 363 15.24 3.34 11.40
C GLY A 363 14.68 3.67 12.80
N GLN A 364 13.78 2.83 13.33
CA GLN A 364 13.12 3.07 14.61
C GLN A 364 14.16 3.13 15.72
N ARG A 365 14.22 4.27 16.40
CA ARG A 365 15.12 4.47 17.54
C ARG A 365 14.42 5.20 18.67
N TRP A 366 14.50 4.59 19.86
CA TRP A 366 14.06 5.18 21.11
C TRP A 366 15.26 5.79 21.83
N PHE A 367 15.13 7.04 22.23
CA PHE A 367 16.10 7.77 23.04
C PHE A 367 15.52 7.91 24.45
N ALA A 368 16.26 7.43 25.44
CA ALA A 368 15.85 7.56 26.84
C ALA A 368 15.98 9.02 27.31
N GLU A 369 15.36 9.34 28.45
CA GLU A 369 15.61 10.62 29.11
C GLU A 369 17.10 10.77 29.44
N GLY A 370 17.68 11.93 29.11
CA GLY A 370 19.11 12.20 29.29
C GLY A 370 20.05 11.71 28.17
N SER A 371 19.56 11.02 27.13
CA SER A 371 20.40 10.56 26.00
C SER A 371 20.55 11.60 24.88
N ARG A 372 20.72 12.88 25.24
CA ARG A 372 20.79 14.01 24.29
C ARG A 372 21.94 13.89 23.29
N GLU A 373 23.13 13.53 23.76
CA GLU A 373 24.31 13.37 22.92
C GLU A 373 24.13 12.24 21.90
N GLU A 374 23.60 11.09 22.34
CA GLU A 374 23.30 9.96 21.46
C GLU A 374 22.32 10.35 20.34
N ALA A 375 21.27 11.09 20.70
CA ALA A 375 20.29 11.59 19.74
C ALA A 375 20.93 12.57 18.74
N MET A 376 21.78 13.49 19.23
CA MET A 376 22.50 14.41 18.36
C MET A 376 23.42 13.70 17.37
N TYR A 377 24.24 12.75 17.84
CA TYR A 377 25.12 11.97 16.97
C TYR A 377 24.35 11.17 15.93
N PHE A 378 23.18 10.64 16.29
CA PHE A 378 22.32 9.95 15.34
C PHE A 378 21.84 10.89 14.24
N ILE A 379 21.28 12.05 14.56
CA ILE A 379 20.83 13.03 13.56
C ILE A 379 21.99 13.52 12.69
N GLN A 380 23.14 13.82 13.27
CA GLN A 380 24.34 14.19 12.52
C GLN A 380 24.78 13.10 11.56
N SER A 381 24.67 11.83 11.95
CA SER A 381 25.00 10.71 11.07
C SER A 381 24.05 10.61 9.87
N LEU A 382 22.76 10.90 10.05
CA LEU A 382 21.78 10.96 8.96
C LEU A 382 22.10 12.12 8.02
N LEU A 383 22.36 13.31 8.56
CA LEU A 383 22.69 14.51 7.80
C LEU A 383 23.99 14.36 6.99
N ARG A 384 25.00 13.69 7.56
CA ARG A 384 26.26 13.36 6.86
C ARG A 384 26.07 12.36 5.72
N ALA A 385 25.03 11.52 5.80
CA ALA A 385 24.72 10.56 4.74
C ALA A 385 24.00 11.19 3.55
N ALA A 386 23.48 12.42 3.67
CA ALA A 386 22.80 13.12 2.59
C ALA A 386 23.70 13.29 1.35
N ARG A 387 23.10 13.21 0.15
CA ARG A 387 23.79 13.36 -1.13
C ARG A 387 23.22 14.46 -2.01
N SER A 388 21.93 14.76 -1.89
CA SER A 388 21.24 15.71 -2.77
C SER A 388 20.46 16.78 -1.99
N ARG A 389 19.70 16.39 -0.96
CA ARG A 389 18.86 17.34 -0.22
C ARG A 389 18.69 17.03 1.25
N VAL A 390 18.50 18.09 2.03
CA VAL A 390 18.07 18.06 3.43
C VAL A 390 16.93 19.05 3.63
N ILE A 391 15.83 18.62 4.25
CA ILE A 391 14.78 19.52 4.73
C ILE A 391 14.62 19.32 6.23
N ILE A 392 14.79 20.38 7.02
CA ILE A 392 14.51 20.34 8.47
C ILE A 392 13.24 21.14 8.72
N ALA A 393 12.16 20.45 9.08
CA ALA A 393 10.91 21.05 9.49
C ALA A 393 10.74 20.90 11.00
N ASP A 394 11.02 21.95 11.76
CA ASP A 394 10.85 21.99 13.22
C ASP A 394 10.34 23.36 13.65
N PRO A 395 9.14 23.46 14.28
CA PRO A 395 8.57 24.74 14.69
C PRO A 395 9.42 25.55 15.67
N TYR A 396 10.38 24.91 16.35
CA TYR A 396 11.23 25.50 17.37
C TYR A 396 12.71 25.56 16.96
N LEU A 397 13.02 25.39 15.66
CA LEU A 397 14.40 25.45 15.16
C LEU A 397 15.00 26.85 15.37
N GLY A 398 15.93 26.97 16.32
CA GLY A 398 16.66 28.21 16.64
C GLY A 398 18.13 28.18 16.21
N ALA A 399 18.87 29.24 16.55
CA ALA A 399 20.25 29.45 16.11
C ALA A 399 21.19 28.33 16.59
N LEU A 400 21.01 27.85 17.82
CA LEU A 400 21.80 26.76 18.41
C LEU A 400 21.75 25.48 17.57
N GLN A 401 20.57 25.13 17.05
CA GLN A 401 20.38 23.91 16.27
C GLN A 401 21.15 23.95 14.94
N LEU A 402 21.33 25.15 14.36
CA LEU A 402 22.12 25.32 13.14
C LEU A 402 23.56 24.83 13.37
N GLY A 403 24.17 25.25 14.49
CA GLY A 403 25.51 24.80 14.89
C GLY A 403 25.56 23.32 15.28
N GLN A 404 24.51 22.80 15.93
CA GLN A 404 24.46 21.40 16.36
C GLN A 404 24.37 20.41 15.19
N PHE A 405 23.72 20.78 14.08
CA PHE A 405 23.34 19.83 13.05
C PHE A 405 23.89 20.14 11.66
N LEU A 406 23.90 21.40 11.21
CA LEU A 406 24.15 21.71 9.80
C LEU A 406 25.62 21.61 9.39
N TYR A 407 26.57 21.70 10.34
CA TYR A 407 27.98 21.41 10.06
C TYR A 407 28.25 19.94 9.69
N ALA A 408 27.31 19.02 9.94
CA ALA A 408 27.43 17.64 9.49
C ALA A 408 27.08 17.45 8.01
N VAL A 409 26.46 18.44 7.36
CA VAL A 409 26.00 18.37 5.97
C VAL A 409 27.12 18.75 5.01
N HIS A 410 27.23 18.03 3.89
CA HIS A 410 28.17 18.34 2.81
C HIS A 410 27.74 19.61 2.05
N SER A 411 28.70 20.41 1.58
CA SER A 411 28.45 21.71 0.95
C SER A 411 27.63 21.66 -0.36
N GLU A 412 27.60 20.50 -1.01
CA GLU A 412 26.90 20.28 -2.29
C GLU A 412 25.40 19.96 -2.10
N VAL A 413 24.98 19.69 -0.87
CA VAL A 413 23.61 19.29 -0.55
C VAL A 413 22.73 20.54 -0.42
N SER A 414 21.58 20.53 -1.09
CA SER A 414 20.58 21.59 -0.94
C SER A 414 19.90 21.50 0.43
N ILE A 415 19.75 22.64 1.12
CA ILE A 415 19.17 22.68 2.48
C ILE A 415 17.97 23.61 2.51
N ALA A 416 16.83 23.11 2.98
CA ALA A 416 15.66 23.91 3.32
C ALA A 416 15.35 23.80 4.82
N LEU A 417 15.12 24.93 5.48
CA LEU A 417 14.77 25.01 6.90
C LEU A 417 13.38 25.63 7.04
N LEU A 418 12.45 24.86 7.59
CA LEU A 418 11.07 25.30 7.87
C LEU A 418 10.90 25.44 9.38
N THR A 419 10.75 26.66 9.85
CA THR A 419 10.56 26.98 11.27
C THR A 419 9.38 27.93 11.47
N THR A 420 8.92 28.13 12.69
CA THR A 420 7.81 29.04 12.99
C THR A 420 8.28 30.22 13.82
N LYS A 421 7.39 31.21 14.00
CA LYS A 421 7.62 32.32 14.94
C LYS A 421 7.89 31.87 16.39
N LEU A 422 7.57 30.61 16.75
CA LEU A 422 7.78 30.07 18.09
C LEU A 422 9.26 29.90 18.43
N ALA A 423 10.11 29.62 17.44
CA ALA A 423 11.56 29.53 17.62
C ALA A 423 12.20 30.85 18.10
N PHE A 424 11.54 31.99 17.83
CA PHE A 424 12.04 33.33 18.15
C PHE A 424 11.28 33.98 19.31
N LYS A 425 10.56 33.19 20.12
CA LYS A 425 9.85 33.69 21.29
C LYS A 425 10.82 33.76 22.48
N PRO A 426 11.02 34.93 23.11
CA PRO A 426 11.86 35.05 24.29
C PRO A 426 11.37 34.12 25.41
N MET A 427 12.29 33.38 26.02
CA MET A 427 12.00 32.60 27.23
C MET A 427 12.03 33.54 28.44
N CYS A 428 10.88 33.89 28.98
CA CYS A 428 10.81 34.67 30.22
C CYS A 428 11.32 33.82 31.39
N LYS A 429 12.51 34.13 31.94
CA LYS A 429 12.83 33.97 33.39
C LYS A 429 14.19 34.47 33.91
N GLN A 430 15.04 35.18 33.15
CA GLN A 430 16.27 35.80 33.72
C GLN A 430 16.58 37.19 33.13
N LYS A 431 17.35 37.98 33.89
CA LYS A 431 17.55 39.45 33.78
C LYS A 431 18.16 39.99 32.47
N ASN A 432 18.57 39.14 31.52
CA ASN A 432 18.97 39.54 30.17
C ASN A 432 17.91 39.06 29.17
N VAL A 433 16.87 39.88 28.96
CA VAL A 433 15.77 39.53 28.06
C VAL A 433 16.27 39.67 26.61
N GLU A 434 16.64 38.56 25.98
CA GLU A 434 16.83 38.53 24.53
C GLU A 434 15.53 38.95 23.85
N THR A 435 15.58 40.00 23.03
CA THR A 435 14.41 40.44 22.25
C THR A 435 14.18 39.47 21.10
N LYS A 436 12.92 39.38 20.62
CA LYS A 436 12.59 38.62 19.41
C LYS A 436 13.49 38.99 18.22
N LEU A 437 13.83 40.28 18.11
CA LEU A 437 14.70 40.78 17.05
C LEU A 437 16.14 40.25 17.23
N GLY A 438 16.66 40.26 18.46
CA GLY A 438 17.98 39.70 18.78
C GLY A 438 18.08 38.20 18.47
N LEU A 439 17.04 37.41 18.76
CA LEU A 439 16.99 35.98 18.39
C LEU A 439 17.02 35.76 16.87
N LEU A 440 16.30 36.60 16.11
CA LEU A 440 16.32 36.56 14.65
C LEU A 440 17.69 36.98 14.09
N GLU A 441 18.33 37.98 14.68
CA GLU A 441 19.67 38.41 14.31
C GLU A 441 20.73 37.36 14.64
N ALA A 442 20.65 36.71 15.79
CA ALA A 442 21.51 35.58 16.14
C ALA A 442 21.34 34.41 15.16
N PHE A 443 20.10 34.10 14.77
CA PHE A 443 19.82 33.10 13.75
C PHE A 443 20.44 33.45 12.39
N ARG A 444 20.29 34.72 11.96
CA ARG A 444 20.93 35.22 10.73
C ARG A 444 22.45 35.14 10.81
N HIS A 445 23.05 35.52 11.93
CA HIS A 445 24.50 35.44 12.15
C HIS A 445 25.00 34.00 12.03
N SER A 446 24.32 33.03 12.66
CA SER A 446 24.69 31.62 12.55
C SER A 446 24.59 31.08 11.12
N LEU A 447 23.64 31.56 10.29
CA LEU A 447 23.62 31.24 8.86
C LEU A 447 24.80 31.84 8.10
N GLU A 448 25.21 33.05 8.44
CA GLU A 448 26.39 33.70 7.85
C GLU A 448 27.68 32.96 8.20
N GLU A 449 27.82 32.50 9.44
CA GLU A 449 28.92 31.64 9.87
C GLU A 449 28.92 30.29 9.13
N LEU A 450 27.75 29.65 8.99
CA LEU A 450 27.63 28.41 8.22
C LEU A 450 28.07 28.59 6.76
N ASN A 451 27.67 29.69 6.12
CA ASN A 451 28.11 30.00 4.76
C ASN A 451 29.63 30.26 4.72
N LYS A 452 30.17 31.01 5.67
CA LYS A 452 31.60 31.31 5.74
C LYS A 452 32.47 30.06 5.90
N TYR A 453 32.08 29.14 6.77
CA TYR A 453 32.90 27.99 7.14
C TYR A 453 32.60 26.72 6.32
N GLN A 454 31.34 26.50 5.92
CA GLN A 454 30.89 25.28 5.24
C GLN A 454 30.37 25.54 3.81
N LYS A 455 30.33 26.81 3.36
CA LYS A 455 29.76 27.21 2.05
C LYS A 455 28.30 26.78 1.87
N LEU A 456 27.58 26.61 2.97
CA LEU A 456 26.16 26.27 2.96
C LEU A 456 25.31 27.53 2.96
N VAL A 457 24.31 27.56 2.08
CA VAL A 457 23.31 28.63 2.00
C VAL A 457 21.91 28.02 2.12
N PRO A 458 21.44 27.73 3.35
CA PRO A 458 20.11 27.15 3.55
C PRO A 458 19.00 28.12 3.12
N ASP A 459 17.97 27.63 2.42
CA ASP A 459 16.71 28.37 2.22
C ASP A 459 15.87 28.29 3.50
N VAL A 460 15.64 29.43 4.14
CA VAL A 460 14.94 29.48 5.43
C VAL A 460 13.58 30.13 5.27
N ARG A 461 12.53 29.38 5.61
CA ARG A 461 11.14 29.80 5.58
C ARG A 461 10.53 29.86 6.97
N VAL A 462 9.87 30.98 7.28
CA VAL A 462 9.14 31.16 8.54
C VAL A 462 7.65 30.94 8.30
N ILE A 463 7.21 29.71 8.48
CA ILE A 463 5.83 29.25 8.27
C ILE A 463 4.92 29.65 9.45
N SER A 464 3.60 29.63 9.21
CA SER A 464 2.62 29.84 10.28
C SER A 464 2.69 28.73 11.32
N ALA A 465 2.63 29.10 12.60
CA ALA A 465 2.60 28.15 13.71
C ALA A 465 1.36 27.23 13.70
N SER A 466 0.30 27.61 12.98
CA SER A 466 -0.87 26.77 12.78
C SER A 466 -0.69 25.69 11.71
N SER A 467 0.34 25.81 10.86
CA SER A 467 0.54 24.98 9.67
C SER A 467 1.59 23.89 9.84
N LEU A 468 2.44 23.98 10.86
CA LEU A 468 3.40 22.95 11.23
C LEU A 468 3.48 22.83 12.74
N HIS A 469 3.03 21.67 13.24
CA HIS A 469 3.21 21.27 14.64
C HIS A 469 4.27 20.16 14.76
N ASP A 470 4.21 19.20 13.84
CA ASP A 470 5.06 18.02 13.85
C ASP A 470 6.44 18.32 13.30
N ARG A 471 7.39 17.41 13.56
CA ARG A 471 8.78 17.57 13.15
C ARG A 471 9.17 16.51 12.16
N PHE A 472 9.78 16.95 11.08
CA PHE A 472 10.24 16.08 10.01
C PHE A 472 11.68 16.43 9.65
N LEU A 473 12.46 15.39 9.40
CA LEU A 473 13.79 15.49 8.82
C LEU A 473 13.78 14.73 7.50
N VAL A 474 13.98 15.43 6.39
CA VAL A 474 14.14 14.84 5.07
C VAL A 474 15.61 14.74 4.77
N VAL A 475 16.07 13.55 4.36
CA VAL A 475 17.42 13.27 3.89
C VAL A 475 17.28 12.56 2.54
N ASP A 476 17.66 13.24 1.47
CA ASP A 476 17.43 12.81 0.09
C ASP A 476 15.94 12.46 -0.15
N ASN A 477 15.59 11.20 -0.38
CA ASN A 477 14.20 10.77 -0.58
C ASN A 477 13.57 10.15 0.68
N ASP A 478 14.30 10.11 1.79
CA ASP A 478 13.83 9.53 3.04
C ASP A 478 13.27 10.61 3.96
N VAL A 479 12.13 10.33 4.58
CA VAL A 479 11.52 11.21 5.59
C VAL A 479 11.56 10.53 6.94
N TRP A 480 12.05 11.26 7.94
CA TRP A 480 12.09 10.85 9.33
C TRP A 480 11.10 11.68 10.14
N PHE A 481 10.18 11.02 10.82
CA PHE A 481 9.30 11.66 11.81
C PHE A 481 10.03 11.71 13.16
N VAL A 482 10.05 12.90 13.77
CA VAL A 482 10.74 13.16 15.02
C VAL A 482 9.73 13.54 16.09
N GLY A 483 9.61 12.74 17.16
CA GLY A 483 8.59 12.93 18.18
C GLY A 483 8.74 14.21 19.01
N ASN A 484 9.96 14.74 19.13
CA ASN A 484 10.27 15.99 19.82
C ASN A 484 11.01 16.96 18.89
N SER A 485 11.06 18.24 19.28
CA SER A 485 11.94 19.20 18.61
C SER A 485 13.38 18.70 18.65
N LEU A 486 14.14 18.99 17.60
CA LEU A 486 15.58 18.73 17.53
C LEU A 486 16.33 19.40 18.68
N ASN A 487 15.78 20.46 19.29
CA ASN A 487 16.33 21.11 20.47
C ASN A 487 16.27 20.20 21.71
N SER A 488 15.19 19.44 21.91
CA SER A 488 14.92 18.65 23.12
C SER A 488 14.96 17.13 22.92
N LEU A 489 15.34 16.67 21.72
CA LEU A 489 15.45 15.25 21.41
C LEU A 489 16.51 14.59 22.29
N GLY A 490 16.11 13.57 23.06
CA GLY A 490 16.95 12.89 24.05
C GLY A 490 17.12 13.62 25.39
N GLU A 491 16.59 14.85 25.56
CA GLU A 491 16.45 15.44 26.90
C GLU A 491 15.31 14.77 27.65
N LYS A 492 14.20 14.53 26.95
CA LYS A 492 13.08 13.68 27.38
C LYS A 492 13.03 12.45 26.51
N ALA A 493 12.42 11.39 27.05
CA ALA A 493 12.16 10.18 26.29
C ALA A 493 11.45 10.51 24.96
N SER A 494 12.07 10.11 23.84
CA SER A 494 11.63 10.50 22.50
C SER A 494 11.96 9.43 21.47
N MET A 495 11.21 9.41 20.38
CA MET A 495 11.39 8.44 19.30
C MET A 495 11.58 9.14 17.96
N ILE A 496 12.34 8.48 17.09
CA ILE A 496 12.44 8.81 15.67
C ILE A 496 12.16 7.55 14.84
N VAL A 497 11.50 7.74 13.69
CA VAL A 497 11.16 6.65 12.76
C VAL A 497 11.20 7.14 11.32
N LYS A 498 11.71 6.32 10.42
CA LYS A 498 11.67 6.55 8.98
C LYS A 498 10.30 6.15 8.42
N LEU A 499 9.70 7.03 7.64
CA LEU A 499 8.38 6.80 7.06
C LEU A 499 8.46 5.88 5.82
N PRO A 500 7.53 4.92 5.66
CA PRO A 500 7.54 3.99 4.53
C PRO A 500 7.16 4.66 3.20
N ASN A 501 6.27 5.66 3.23
CA ASN A 501 5.90 6.46 2.07
C ASN A 501 6.28 7.93 2.31
N PRO A 502 7.46 8.38 1.84
CA PRO A 502 7.95 9.73 2.08
C PRO A 502 7.30 10.79 1.17
N SER A 503 6.78 10.42 -0.01
CA SER A 503 6.39 11.35 -1.07
C SER A 503 5.35 12.37 -0.63
N GLU A 504 4.26 11.91 0.01
CA GLU A 504 3.18 12.79 0.49
C GLU A 504 3.71 13.86 1.46
N VAL A 505 4.61 13.49 2.37
CA VAL A 505 5.15 14.44 3.35
C VAL A 505 6.07 15.45 2.67
N ILE A 506 6.92 15.00 1.74
CA ILE A 506 7.82 15.89 1.00
C ILE A 506 7.01 16.93 0.21
N GLU A 507 6.00 16.50 -0.55
CA GLU A 507 5.14 17.39 -1.33
C GLU A 507 4.44 18.44 -0.45
N ARG A 508 3.93 18.02 0.72
CA ARG A 508 3.30 18.94 1.68
C ARG A 508 4.29 19.94 2.27
N LEU A 509 5.51 19.51 2.61
CA LEU A 509 6.55 20.40 3.12
C LEU A 509 7.02 21.41 2.05
N GLU A 510 7.16 20.98 0.80
CA GLU A 510 7.52 21.85 -0.34
C GLU A 510 6.40 22.87 -0.64
N SER A 511 5.14 22.45 -0.56
CA SER A 511 3.97 23.35 -0.66
C SER A 511 3.96 24.39 0.46
N LEU A 512 4.23 23.99 1.70
CA LEU A 512 4.35 24.91 2.84
C LEU A 512 5.52 25.89 2.66
N SER A 513 6.66 25.41 2.15
CA SER A 513 7.85 26.22 1.86
C SER A 513 7.55 27.32 0.84
N THR A 514 6.89 26.96 -0.26
CA THR A 514 6.56 27.87 -1.37
C THR A 514 5.65 29.01 -0.93
N ASN A 515 4.70 28.72 -0.04
CA ASN A 515 3.71 29.69 0.43
C ASN A 515 4.20 30.57 1.60
N ALA A 516 5.41 30.33 2.11
CA ALA A 516 5.93 30.99 3.31
C ALA A 516 6.95 32.10 3.00
N PRO A 517 6.96 33.19 3.80
CA PRO A 517 7.94 34.25 3.64
C PRO A 517 9.35 33.73 3.96
N CYS A 518 10.33 34.21 3.22
CA CYS A 518 11.73 33.96 3.54
C CYS A 518 12.14 34.70 4.83
N LEU A 519 13.23 34.27 5.48
CA LEU A 519 13.69 34.84 6.75
C LEU A 519 13.85 36.38 6.69
N ASN A 520 14.44 36.91 5.61
CA ASN A 520 14.69 38.35 5.46
C ASN A 520 13.38 39.16 5.39
N GLU A 521 12.36 38.65 4.70
CA GLU A 521 11.03 39.28 4.67
C GLU A 521 10.38 39.25 6.05
N HIS A 522 10.52 38.14 6.78
CA HIS A 522 9.99 38.01 8.13
C HIS A 522 10.66 39.00 9.11
N ILE A 523 11.97 39.20 9.01
CA ILE A 523 12.73 40.18 9.81
C ILE A 523 12.21 41.59 9.52
N LYS A 524 12.11 41.99 8.23
CA LYS A 524 11.59 43.30 7.84
C LYS A 524 10.18 43.55 8.36
N LYS A 525 9.30 42.55 8.27
CA LYS A 525 7.94 42.63 8.80
C LYS A 525 7.92 42.81 10.32
N THR A 526 8.74 42.03 11.04
CA THR A 526 8.84 42.11 12.50
C THR A 526 9.41 43.46 12.97
N ALA A 527 10.41 44.00 12.27
CA ALA A 527 10.97 45.32 12.56
C ALA A 527 9.93 46.43 12.42
N LYS A 528 9.15 46.46 11.32
CA LYS A 528 8.07 47.44 11.11
C LYS A 528 7.02 47.42 12.23
N THR A 529 6.57 46.22 12.64
CA THR A 529 5.57 46.07 13.70
C THR A 529 6.06 46.56 15.07
N ASN A 530 7.36 46.42 15.37
CA ASN A 530 7.94 46.96 16.59
C ASN A 530 8.05 48.50 16.57
N THR A 531 8.38 49.10 15.41
CA THR A 531 8.46 50.56 15.27
C THR A 531 7.08 51.24 15.37
N GLU A 532 6.02 50.59 14.91
CA GLU A 532 4.63 51.10 15.01
C GLU A 532 4.07 51.02 16.44
N ARG A 533 4.40 49.95 17.18
CA ARG A 533 4.03 49.82 18.61
C ARG A 533 4.78 50.82 19.51
N GLY A 534 6.04 51.13 19.21
CA GLY A 534 6.80 52.15 19.94
C GLY A 534 6.40 53.61 19.68
N ARG A 535 5.47 53.86 18.74
CA ARG A 535 4.90 55.20 18.47
C ARG A 535 3.50 55.40 19.06
N SER A 536 2.96 54.39 19.75
CA SER A 536 1.63 54.40 20.37
C SER A 536 1.67 54.28 21.90
N GLU A 537 2.85 54.50 22.50
CA GLU A 537 3.06 54.68 23.94
C GLU A 537 3.42 56.13 24.29
#